data_AF-W0ZD12-F1
#
_entry.id   AF-W0ZD12-F1
#
_cell.length_a   1.000
_cell.length_b   1.000
_cell.length_c   1.000
_cell.angle_alpha   90.00
_cell.angle_beta   90.00
_cell.angle_gamma   90.00
#
_symmetry.space_group_name_H-M   'P 1'
#
loop_
_entity.id
_entity.type
_entity.pdbx_description
1 polymer ?
#
loop_
_entity_poly.entity_id
_entity_poly.type
_entity_poly.pdbx_seq_one_letter_code
_entity_poly.pdbx_strand_id
1 'polypeptide(L)'
;MTDGSDPDVALLGEVLRLLTRLDPYSLEPGGPDGVPADEYAFEARPIAVLLAQNGGVTADQVDAVWHEWFSEPLSTAVGEKPTHELVAALNALIGGREERTGLG
;
A
#
# COMPACT_ATOMS: atom_id res chain seq x y z
N MET A 1 -23.70 18.38 -1.64
CA MET A 1 -22.26 18.37 -1.97
C MET A 1 -21.66 17.25 -1.13
N THR A 2 -21.81 16.01 -1.58
CA THR A 2 -21.12 14.89 -0.95
C THR A 2 -19.64 15.07 -1.25
N ASP A 3 -18.82 15.08 -0.21
CA ASP A 3 -17.39 14.83 -0.32
C ASP A 3 -17.24 13.40 -0.89
N GLY A 4 -17.36 13.30 -2.21
CA GLY A 4 -17.46 12.07 -2.98
C GLY A 4 -16.07 11.58 -3.35
N SER A 5 -15.18 11.50 -2.36
CA SER A 5 -13.88 10.87 -2.57
C SER A 5 -14.12 9.40 -2.86
N ASP A 6 -13.80 9.00 -4.08
CA ASP A 6 -13.97 7.63 -4.56
C ASP A 6 -13.27 6.67 -3.57
N PRO A 7 -13.99 5.68 -2.99
CA PRO A 7 -13.42 4.76 -2.00
C PRO A 7 -12.17 4.03 -2.50
N ASP A 8 -12.04 3.83 -3.80
CA ASP A 8 -10.89 3.18 -4.42
C ASP A 8 -9.69 4.13 -4.49
N VAL A 9 -9.94 5.42 -4.76
CA VAL A 9 -8.92 6.48 -4.73
C VAL A 9 -8.41 6.71 -3.30
N ALA A 10 -9.31 6.67 -2.31
CA ALA A 10 -8.93 6.80 -0.91
C ALA A 10 -8.09 5.61 -0.43
N LEU A 11 -8.46 4.37 -0.80
CA LEU A 11 -7.67 3.18 -0.46
C LEU A 11 -6.30 3.20 -1.13
N LEU A 12 -6.22 3.57 -2.42
CA LEU A 12 -4.97 3.75 -3.13
C LEU A 12 -4.04 4.74 -2.41
N GLY A 13 -4.56 5.89 -1.98
CA GLY A 13 -3.79 6.89 -1.24
C GLY A 13 -3.19 6.35 0.05
N GLU A 14 -3.95 5.57 0.83
CA GLU A 14 -3.45 4.95 2.06
C GLU A 14 -2.40 3.87 1.82
N VAL A 15 -2.58 3.04 0.78
CA VAL A 15 -1.58 2.04 0.38
C VAL A 15 -0.28 2.74 -0.05
N LEU A 16 -0.37 3.75 -0.92
CA LEU A 16 0.79 4.54 -1.34
C LEU A 16 1.50 5.16 -0.14
N ARG A 17 0.76 5.75 0.80
CA ARG A 17 1.31 6.33 2.03
C ARG A 17 2.07 5.30 2.88
N LEU A 18 1.63 4.04 2.90
CA LEU A 18 2.34 2.97 3.61
C LEU A 18 3.63 2.57 2.89
N LEU A 19 3.61 2.44 1.56
CA LEU A 19 4.81 2.16 0.77
C LEU A 19 5.85 3.29 0.84
N THR A 20 5.42 4.55 0.69
CA THR A 20 6.26 5.73 0.85
C THR A 20 6.91 5.81 2.23
N ARG A 21 6.22 5.35 3.29
CA ARG A 21 6.79 5.31 4.64
C ARG A 21 7.84 4.22 4.79
N LEU A 22 7.63 3.07 4.16
CA LEU A 22 8.59 1.97 4.17
C LEU A 22 9.85 2.35 3.40
N ASP A 23 9.68 3.08 2.29
CA ASP A 23 10.74 3.57 1.40
C ASP A 23 11.85 2.52 1.14
N PRO A 24 11.52 1.39 0.47
CA PRO A 24 12.42 0.24 0.35
C PRO A 24 13.83 0.56 -0.18
N TYR A 25 13.96 1.64 -0.94
CA TYR A 25 15.22 2.03 -1.57
C TYR A 25 15.74 3.38 -1.07
N SER A 26 15.18 3.93 0.03
CA SER A 26 15.61 5.21 0.61
C SER A 26 15.62 6.36 -0.40
N LEU A 27 14.56 6.47 -1.19
CA LEU A 27 14.40 7.44 -2.27
C LEU A 27 13.85 8.79 -1.78
N GLU A 28 13.44 8.87 -0.52
CA GLU A 28 12.85 10.05 0.11
C GLU A 28 11.65 10.64 -0.67
N PRO A 29 10.59 9.88 -1.01
CA PRO A 29 9.52 10.38 -1.87
C PRO A 29 8.85 11.65 -1.32
N GLY A 30 8.81 12.70 -2.15
CA GLY A 30 8.26 14.02 -1.79
C GLY A 30 9.20 14.89 -0.93
N GLY A 31 10.43 14.43 -0.68
CA GLY A 31 11.49 15.21 -0.05
C GLY A 31 12.07 16.30 -0.97
N PRO A 32 12.82 17.28 -0.43
CA PRO A 32 13.41 18.38 -1.21
C PRO A 32 14.33 17.92 -2.35
N ASP A 33 15.07 16.84 -2.13
CA ASP A 33 16.03 16.22 -3.07
C ASP A 33 15.61 14.80 -3.48
N GLY A 34 14.41 14.37 -3.08
CA GLY A 34 13.91 13.02 -3.28
C GLY A 34 13.19 12.82 -4.61
N VAL A 35 12.70 11.61 -4.81
CA VAL A 35 11.83 11.25 -5.94
C VAL A 35 10.43 11.87 -5.79
N PRO A 36 9.59 11.87 -6.85
CA PRO A 36 8.20 12.31 -6.74
C PRO A 36 7.44 11.62 -5.60
N ALA A 37 6.48 12.32 -4.98
CA ALA A 37 5.73 11.79 -3.84
C ALA A 37 4.89 10.55 -4.18
N ASP A 38 4.61 10.32 -5.46
CA ASP A 38 3.85 9.20 -6.00
C ASP A 38 4.73 8.10 -6.61
N GLU A 39 6.03 8.06 -6.28
CA GLU A 39 6.99 7.09 -6.82
C GLU A 39 6.45 5.64 -6.82
N TYR A 40 5.87 5.20 -5.70
CA TYR A 40 5.35 3.83 -5.53
C TYR A 40 3.90 3.64 -6.00
N ALA A 41 3.36 4.55 -6.82
CA ALA A 41 1.96 4.48 -7.24
C ALA A 41 1.67 3.29 -8.16
N PHE A 42 2.66 2.80 -8.90
CA PHE A 42 2.49 1.66 -9.79
C PHE A 42 2.30 0.34 -9.02
N GLU A 43 2.97 0.19 -7.88
CA GLU A 43 2.84 -0.95 -6.96
C GLU A 43 1.63 -0.79 -6.03
N ALA A 44 1.34 0.45 -5.60
CA ALA A 44 0.20 0.72 -4.72
C ALA A 44 -1.14 0.36 -5.35
N ARG A 45 -1.30 0.57 -6.67
CA ARG A 45 -2.54 0.28 -7.41
C ARG A 45 -2.97 -1.19 -7.33
N PRO A 46 -2.16 -2.17 -7.78
CA PRO A 46 -2.56 -3.58 -7.70
C PRO A 46 -2.75 -4.06 -6.25
N ILE A 47 -1.98 -3.56 -5.28
CA ILE A 47 -2.19 -3.90 -3.86
C ILE A 47 -3.55 -3.38 -3.36
N ALA A 48 -3.92 -2.13 -3.70
CA ALA A 48 -5.23 -1.57 -3.35
C ALA A 48 -6.38 -2.37 -3.99
N VAL A 49 -6.23 -2.81 -5.24
CA VAL A 49 -7.20 -3.67 -5.93
C VAL A 49 -7.35 -5.00 -5.19
N LEU A 50 -6.25 -5.66 -4.82
CA LEU A 50 -6.29 -6.92 -4.07
C LEU A 50 -6.98 -6.75 -2.71
N LEU A 51 -6.66 -5.68 -1.97
CA LEU A 51 -7.30 -5.35 -0.70
C LEU A 51 -8.82 -5.17 -0.86
N ALA A 52 -9.25 -4.40 -1.87
CA ALA A 52 -10.67 -4.14 -2.12
C ALA A 52 -11.45 -5.40 -2.52
N GLN A 53 -10.83 -6.28 -3.32
CA GLN A 53 -11.49 -7.48 -3.84
C GLN A 53 -11.51 -8.64 -2.84
N ASN A 54 -10.41 -8.83 -2.10
CA ASN A 54 -10.22 -10.01 -1.25
C ASN A 54 -10.50 -9.73 0.23
N GLY A 55 -10.63 -8.46 0.62
CA GLY A 55 -10.70 -8.04 2.02
C GLY A 55 -9.35 -8.13 2.76
N GLY A 56 -8.26 -8.37 2.04
CA GLY A 56 -6.93 -8.53 2.61
C GLY A 56 -5.88 -8.96 1.57
N VAL A 57 -4.62 -8.94 1.97
CA VAL A 57 -3.45 -9.40 1.20
C VAL A 57 -2.52 -10.26 2.04
N THR A 58 -1.78 -11.14 1.39
CA THR A 58 -0.67 -11.91 1.98
C THR A 58 0.70 -11.32 1.62
N ALA A 59 1.75 -11.73 2.33
CA ALA A 59 3.13 -11.36 1.98
C ALA A 59 3.49 -11.80 0.56
N ASP A 60 3.17 -13.05 0.17
CA ASP A 60 3.42 -13.57 -1.17
C ASP A 60 2.75 -12.73 -2.28
N GLN A 61 1.54 -12.21 -2.02
CA GLN A 61 0.85 -11.34 -2.98
C GLN A 61 1.54 -9.98 -3.12
N VAL A 62 2.00 -9.39 -2.00
CA VAL A 62 2.76 -8.13 -2.02
C VAL A 62 4.11 -8.34 -2.71
N ASP A 63 4.80 -9.44 -2.43
CA ASP A 63 6.07 -9.81 -3.07
C ASP A 63 5.89 -10.02 -4.58
N ALA A 64 4.81 -10.67 -5.01
CA ALA A 64 4.52 -10.87 -6.42
C ALA A 64 4.28 -9.55 -7.17
N VAL A 65 3.57 -8.60 -6.57
CA VAL A 65 3.41 -7.25 -7.13
C VAL A 65 4.77 -6.56 -7.23
N TRP A 66 5.56 -6.60 -6.16
CA TRP A 66 6.87 -5.94 -6.15
C TRP A 66 7.80 -6.48 -7.22
N HIS A 67 7.81 -7.81 -7.39
CA HIS A 67 8.61 -8.53 -8.37
C HIS A 67 8.30 -8.12 -9.81
N GLU A 68 7.06 -7.76 -10.13
CA GLU A 68 6.68 -7.30 -11.47
C GLU A 68 7.43 -6.02 -11.89
N TRP A 69 7.69 -5.11 -10.94
CA TRP A 69 8.30 -3.81 -11.22
C TRP A 69 9.80 -3.78 -10.94
N PHE A 70 10.25 -4.43 -9.87
CA PHE A 70 11.65 -4.37 -9.42
C PHE A 70 12.46 -5.63 -9.71
N SER A 71 11.85 -6.67 -10.30
CA SER A 71 12.52 -7.95 -10.58
C SER A 71 13.11 -8.63 -9.33
N GLU A 72 12.58 -8.31 -8.14
CA GLU A 72 12.79 -9.01 -6.88
C GLU A 72 11.56 -8.93 -5.95
N PRO A 73 11.38 -9.86 -5.00
CA PRO A 73 10.40 -9.74 -3.92
C PRO A 73 10.67 -8.54 -3.01
N LEU A 74 9.63 -7.92 -2.44
CA LEU A 74 9.79 -6.85 -1.44
C LEU A 74 10.51 -7.36 -0.20
N SER A 75 10.22 -8.59 0.22
CA SER A 75 10.88 -9.28 1.34
C SER A 75 12.38 -9.46 1.13
N THR A 76 12.86 -9.50 -0.11
CA THR A 76 14.29 -9.45 -0.42
C THR A 76 14.86 -8.05 -0.21
N ALA A 77 14.14 -7.01 -0.64
CA ALA A 77 14.58 -5.62 -0.55
C ALA A 77 14.65 -5.09 0.89
N VAL A 78 13.64 -5.37 1.72
CA VAL A 78 13.52 -4.81 3.09
C VAL A 78 13.62 -5.86 4.19
N GLY A 79 13.60 -7.15 3.86
CA GLY A 79 13.54 -8.26 4.81
C GLY A 79 12.12 -8.73 5.13
N GLU A 80 12.02 -9.96 5.65
CA GLU A 80 10.75 -10.61 5.99
C GLU A 80 9.95 -9.84 7.05
N LYS A 81 10.63 -9.36 8.10
CA LYS A 81 9.95 -8.68 9.22
C LYS A 81 9.28 -7.36 8.78
N PRO A 82 9.97 -6.40 8.13
CA PRO A 82 9.30 -5.19 7.63
C PRO A 82 8.17 -5.48 6.63
N THR A 83 8.33 -6.53 5.81
CA THR A 83 7.27 -6.98 4.89
C THR A 83 6.03 -7.46 5.63
N HIS A 84 6.19 -8.25 6.68
CA HIS A 84 5.08 -8.69 7.53
C HIS A 84 4.40 -7.51 8.26
N GLU A 85 5.17 -6.54 8.74
CA GLU A 85 4.64 -5.33 9.37
C GLU A 85 3.85 -4.48 8.37
N LEU A 86 4.32 -4.35 7.12
CA LEU A 86 3.59 -3.70 6.04
C LEU A 86 2.27 -4.43 5.76
N VAL A 87 2.30 -5.76 5.58
CA VAL A 87 1.09 -6.57 5.31
C VAL A 87 0.05 -6.42 6.42
N ALA A 88 0.48 -6.42 7.69
CA ALA A 88 -0.41 -6.18 8.81
C ALA A 88 -1.05 -4.79 8.74
N ALA A 89 -0.28 -3.75 8.41
CA ALA A 89 -0.78 -2.39 8.24
C ALA A 89 -1.74 -2.25 7.06
N LEU A 90 -1.47 -2.91 5.93
CA LEU A 90 -2.33 -2.95 4.75
C LEU A 90 -3.69 -3.58 5.09
N ASN A 91 -3.68 -4.73 5.77
CA ASN A 91 -4.91 -5.44 6.15
C ASN A 91 -5.74 -4.65 7.18
N ALA A 92 -5.10 -3.87 8.05
CA ALA A 92 -5.80 -2.98 8.98
C ALA A 92 -6.60 -1.87 8.29
N LEU A 93 -6.25 -1.49 7.05
CA LEU A 93 -7.02 -0.52 6.26
C LEU A 93 -8.43 -1.00 5.94
N ILE A 94 -8.65 -2.32 5.84
CA ILE A 94 -9.96 -2.91 5.56
C ILE A 94 -10.77 -3.07 6.84
N GLY A 95 -10.15 -3.56 7.92
CA GLY A 95 -10.80 -3.68 9.23
C GLY A 95 -11.32 -2.35 9.78
N GLY A 96 -10.59 -1.25 9.55
CA GLY A 96 -11.03 0.10 9.95
C GLY A 96 -12.18 0.68 9.10
N ARG A 97 -12.50 0.09 7.95
CA ARG A 97 -13.63 0.54 7.08
C ARG A 97 -14.97 -0.05 7.51
N GLU A 98 -14.97 -1.25 8.07
CA GLU A 98 -16.17 -1.89 8.61
C GLU A 98 -16.68 -1.15 9.86
N GLU A 99 -15.77 -0.68 10.73
CA GLU A 99 -16.13 0.10 11.93
C GLU A 99 -16.69 1.50 11.59
N ARG A 100 -16.31 2.09 10.45
CA ARG A 100 -16.79 3.41 10.01
C ARG A 100 -18.13 3.39 9.27
N THR A 101 -18.59 2.22 8.83
CA THR A 101 -19.89 2.05 8.15
C THR A 101 -20.98 1.50 9.07
N GLY A 102 -20.62 1.10 10.29
CA GLY A 102 -21.53 0.56 11.31
C GLY A 102 -22.20 1.60 12.23
N LEU A 103 -22.62 2.77 11.72
CA LEU A 103 -23.56 3.67 12.40
C LEU A 103 -24.36 4.47 11.36
N GLY A 104 -25.63 4.11 11.16
CA GLY A 104 -26.60 4.82 10.32
C GLY A 104 -27.75 3.95 9.85
#